data_AF-A0A7Y7M6R2-F1
#
_entry.id   AF-A0A7Y7M6R2-F1
#
_cell.length_a   1.000
_cell.length_b   1.000
_cell.length_c   1.000
_cell.angle_alpha   90.00
_cell.angle_beta   90.00
_cell.angle_gamma   90.00
#
_symmetry.space_group_name_H-M   'P 1'
#
loop_
_entity.id
_entity.type
_entity.pdbx_description
1 polymer ?
#
loop_
_entity_poly.entity_id
_entity_poly.type
_entity_poly.pdbx_seq_one_letter_code
_entity_poly.pdbx_strand_id
1 'polypeptide(L)'
;MSTLDLRFGPLKADGYAIVRSGVRWLRESGQYCRADEPIGYCNISLEPTGVRVSGPPALADETELQVVFAPRVGGRLTVRPEMARGGYLSVRAVESWKPDTVVAHIDPDDPAQLADEPDAGRLRLMVVTGRRMTALADVHSGLLPGWYGRSRGWWCDDGEKPTTLLSMGLCDATGVILGDHCAFLEMFESTRDPLQAVFIPDHPVAPCAPVLLDQLARTPAQFDALADDLRRALGSAPSAPTSDDWIFAGALLSVLRNTPLKDGYGIITGSGTKRLGPPEDILLSLSAEPQAILRHRTLGYHVHIMRHHQAAAGPAIRAWLSSAFEPVRRSTDTIRRDYESLIDTLARTTGGRIMVLNRMSTAGYEDISSYAGFDAPMSDTLSSIAAKEQNLMLHDVAASRDMAIIDVDALGAQLGGALHLPDGIHQSGPMQVALRQEITNVLAMRHGAATPELVP
;
A
#
# COMPACT_ATOMS: atom_id res chain seq x y z
N MET A 1 -12.47 -39.39 -11.40
CA MET A 1 -12.05 -38.06 -10.92
C MET A 1 -13.29 -37.19 -10.92
N SER A 2 -13.65 -36.59 -9.80
CA SER A 2 -14.82 -35.72 -9.69
C SER A 2 -14.42 -34.30 -10.05
N THR A 3 -14.76 -33.86 -11.25
CA THR A 3 -14.63 -32.46 -11.65
C THR A 3 -15.59 -31.60 -10.81
N LEU A 4 -15.08 -30.50 -10.27
CA LEU A 4 -15.83 -29.56 -9.45
C LEU A 4 -16.07 -28.26 -10.23
N ASP A 5 -17.33 -27.80 -10.25
CA ASP A 5 -17.70 -26.52 -10.84
C ASP A 5 -17.30 -25.35 -9.92
N LEU A 6 -16.53 -24.39 -10.46
CA LEU A 6 -16.15 -23.17 -9.77
C LEU A 6 -17.13 -22.05 -10.13
N ARG A 7 -17.87 -21.55 -9.14
CA ARG A 7 -18.87 -20.48 -9.24
C ARG A 7 -18.35 -19.17 -8.64
N PHE A 8 -18.76 -18.03 -9.19
CA PHE A 8 -18.34 -16.71 -8.68
C PHE A 8 -18.57 -16.54 -7.17
N GLY A 9 -19.74 -16.90 -6.67
CA GLY A 9 -20.13 -16.61 -5.30
C GLY A 9 -20.76 -15.21 -5.12
N PRO A 10 -21.25 -14.92 -3.90
CA PRO A 10 -21.99 -13.71 -3.60
C PRO A 10 -21.07 -12.49 -3.58
N LEU A 11 -21.57 -11.39 -4.14
CA LEU A 11 -20.96 -10.07 -4.04
C LEU A 11 -22.07 -9.04 -4.02
N LYS A 12 -22.07 -8.12 -3.05
CA LYS A 12 -23.17 -7.18 -2.86
C LYS A 12 -22.66 -5.79 -2.45
N ALA A 13 -23.19 -4.77 -3.12
CA ALA A 13 -22.99 -3.37 -2.81
C ALA A 13 -24.35 -2.73 -2.49
N ASP A 14 -24.49 -2.14 -1.31
CA ASP A 14 -25.80 -1.66 -0.85
C ASP A 14 -26.28 -0.46 -1.69
N GLY A 15 -27.47 -0.58 -2.29
CA GLY A 15 -28.04 0.43 -3.18
C GLY A 15 -27.56 0.37 -4.64
N TYR A 16 -26.75 -0.64 -5.00
CA TYR A 16 -26.22 -0.80 -6.35
C TYR A 16 -26.36 -2.24 -6.85
N ALA A 17 -26.58 -2.37 -8.16
CA ALA A 17 -26.41 -3.59 -8.92
C ALA A 17 -24.94 -3.66 -9.36
N ILE A 18 -24.36 -4.85 -9.27
CA ILE A 18 -23.00 -5.09 -9.74
C ILE A 18 -23.08 -5.62 -11.16
N VAL A 19 -22.42 -4.93 -12.08
CA VAL A 19 -22.18 -5.41 -13.44
C VAL A 19 -20.70 -5.71 -13.59
N ARG A 20 -20.34 -6.70 -14.41
CA ARG A 20 -18.97 -7.13 -14.67
C ARG A 20 -18.62 -7.19 -16.14
N SER A 21 -17.33 -7.12 -16.44
CA SER A 21 -16.75 -7.39 -17.76
C SER A 21 -16.61 -8.91 -18.00
N GLY A 22 -16.06 -9.28 -19.16
CA GLY A 22 -15.46 -10.59 -19.37
C GLY A 22 -14.31 -10.87 -18.41
N VAL A 23 -14.03 -12.16 -18.21
CA VAL A 23 -12.97 -12.66 -17.33
C VAL A 23 -11.61 -12.63 -18.04
N ARG A 24 -10.61 -12.05 -17.39
CA ARG A 24 -9.22 -12.12 -17.81
C ARG A 24 -8.53 -13.20 -16.98
N TRP A 25 -8.06 -14.24 -17.65
CA TRP A 25 -7.41 -15.37 -17.00
C TRP A 25 -5.95 -15.04 -16.67
N LEU A 26 -5.54 -15.36 -15.44
CA LEU A 26 -4.15 -15.30 -14.97
C LEU A 26 -3.47 -16.66 -15.10
N ARG A 27 -4.26 -17.74 -15.22
CA ARG A 27 -3.83 -19.12 -15.39
C ARG A 27 -4.39 -19.70 -16.69
N GLU A 28 -3.64 -20.60 -17.31
CA GLU A 28 -4.10 -21.29 -18.51
C GLU A 28 -4.85 -22.58 -18.16
N SER A 29 -5.70 -23.04 -19.09
CA SER A 29 -6.35 -24.36 -18.96
C SER A 29 -5.31 -25.48 -18.87
N GLY A 30 -5.55 -26.45 -17.99
CA GLY A 30 -4.67 -27.58 -17.72
C GLY A 30 -3.55 -27.31 -16.72
N GLN A 31 -3.32 -26.04 -16.34
CA GLN A 31 -2.34 -25.69 -15.31
C GLN A 31 -2.83 -26.12 -13.92
N TYR A 32 -1.89 -26.54 -13.09
CA TYR A 32 -2.15 -26.76 -11.67
C TYR A 32 -2.30 -25.42 -10.96
N CYS A 33 -3.26 -25.34 -10.05
CA CYS A 33 -3.50 -24.18 -9.20
C CYS A 33 -3.66 -24.66 -7.75
N ARG A 34 -3.03 -23.97 -6.81
CA ARG A 34 -3.18 -24.20 -5.37
C ARG A 34 -4.51 -23.60 -4.89
N ALA A 35 -4.98 -24.07 -3.74
CA ALA A 35 -6.02 -23.36 -3.01
C ALA A 35 -5.57 -21.91 -2.73
N ASP A 36 -6.52 -20.98 -2.80
CA ASP A 36 -6.36 -19.53 -2.60
C ASP A 36 -5.51 -18.80 -3.64
N GLU A 37 -5.00 -19.50 -4.65
CA GLU A 37 -4.18 -18.90 -5.70
C GLU A 37 -5.06 -18.24 -6.78
N PRO A 38 -4.82 -16.96 -7.12
CA PRO A 38 -5.57 -16.26 -8.16
C PRO A 38 -5.54 -16.95 -9.53
N ILE A 39 -6.72 -17.18 -10.13
CA ILE A 39 -6.87 -17.81 -11.45
C ILE A 39 -7.32 -16.83 -12.53
N GLY A 40 -7.96 -15.72 -12.16
CA GLY A 40 -8.47 -14.74 -13.10
C GLY A 40 -9.11 -13.55 -12.40
N TYR A 41 -9.53 -12.55 -13.17
CA TYR A 41 -10.20 -11.36 -12.65
C TYR A 41 -11.17 -10.76 -13.66
N CYS A 42 -12.05 -9.85 -13.23
CA CYS A 42 -12.84 -9.00 -14.11
C CYS A 42 -12.99 -7.59 -13.54
N ASN A 43 -13.27 -6.61 -14.40
CA ASN A 43 -13.68 -5.28 -13.95
C ASN A 43 -15.15 -5.32 -13.53
N ILE A 44 -15.50 -4.55 -12.50
CA ILE A 44 -16.89 -4.34 -12.09
C ILE A 44 -17.24 -2.86 -12.10
N SER A 45 -18.53 -2.57 -12.32
CA SER A 45 -19.11 -1.25 -12.12
C SER A 45 -20.34 -1.37 -11.22
N LEU A 46 -20.60 -0.29 -10.48
CA LEU A 46 -21.76 -0.20 -9.59
C LEU A 46 -22.84 0.66 -10.25
N GLU A 47 -23.98 0.04 -10.58
CA GLU A 47 -25.13 0.70 -11.20
C GLU A 47 -26.21 0.97 -10.14
N PRO A 48 -26.64 2.22 -9.92
CA PRO A 48 -27.66 2.52 -8.90
C PRO A 48 -28.98 1.76 -9.12
N THR A 49 -29.52 1.11 -8.08
CA THR A 49 -30.76 0.32 -8.19
C THR A 49 -32.04 1.11 -7.89
N GLY A 50 -32.05 2.43 -8.03
CA GLY A 50 -33.24 3.25 -7.80
C GLY A 50 -33.11 4.73 -8.18
N VAL A 51 -34.26 5.41 -8.31
CA VAL A 51 -34.38 6.82 -8.76
C VAL A 51 -33.82 7.84 -7.74
N ARG A 52 -33.47 7.40 -6.52
CA ARG A 52 -33.05 8.26 -5.39
C ARG A 52 -31.75 7.81 -4.70
N VAL A 53 -30.79 7.23 -5.43
CA VAL A 53 -29.43 7.14 -4.88
C VAL A 53 -28.74 8.47 -5.18
N SER A 54 -28.81 9.42 -4.25
CA SER A 54 -28.31 10.79 -4.43
C SER A 54 -26.83 10.97 -4.05
N GLY A 55 -26.04 9.89 -4.04
CA GLY A 55 -24.63 9.94 -3.65
C GLY A 55 -23.78 8.91 -4.39
N PRO A 56 -22.46 9.17 -4.52
CA PRO A 56 -21.52 8.15 -4.98
C PRO A 56 -21.55 6.94 -4.01
N PRO A 57 -21.14 5.74 -4.48
CA PRO A 57 -21.01 4.59 -3.60
C PRO A 57 -20.12 4.96 -2.40
N ALA A 58 -20.35 4.33 -1.25
CA ALA A 58 -19.61 4.60 0.00
C ALA A 58 -18.13 4.15 -0.05
N LEU A 59 -17.54 4.09 -1.24
CA LEU A 59 -16.13 3.96 -1.51
C LEU A 59 -15.43 5.31 -1.25
N ALA A 60 -14.14 5.28 -1.00
CA ALA A 60 -13.36 6.46 -0.64
C ALA A 60 -12.84 7.17 -1.90
N ASP A 61 -13.73 7.51 -2.84
CA ASP A 61 -13.40 8.13 -4.14
C ASP A 61 -12.60 7.23 -5.11
N GLU A 62 -12.58 5.91 -4.88
CA GLU A 62 -12.02 5.00 -5.88
C GLU A 62 -12.94 4.86 -7.09
N THR A 63 -12.32 4.87 -8.27
CA THR A 63 -13.03 4.90 -9.56
C THR A 63 -12.90 3.59 -10.33
N GLU A 64 -11.91 2.77 -9.97
CA GLU A 64 -11.69 1.45 -10.57
C GLU A 64 -11.99 0.35 -9.57
N LEU A 65 -12.76 -0.64 -9.98
CA LEU A 65 -13.08 -1.81 -9.17
C LEU A 65 -12.84 -3.05 -10.03
N GLN A 66 -12.04 -3.97 -9.51
CA GLN A 66 -11.82 -5.27 -10.12
C GLN A 66 -12.01 -6.36 -9.08
N VAL A 67 -12.47 -7.52 -9.52
CA VAL A 67 -12.65 -8.69 -8.67
C VAL A 67 -11.75 -9.79 -9.19
N VAL A 68 -10.87 -10.26 -8.33
CA VAL A 68 -9.98 -11.41 -8.54
C VAL A 68 -10.63 -12.66 -7.96
N PHE A 69 -10.43 -13.80 -8.62
CA PHE A 69 -11.00 -15.08 -8.27
C PHE A 69 -9.91 -16.05 -7.85
N ALA A 70 -10.13 -16.77 -6.75
CA ALA A 70 -9.26 -17.86 -6.31
C ALA A 70 -10.10 -19.09 -5.88
N PRO A 71 -9.70 -20.32 -6.26
CA PRO A 71 -10.37 -21.54 -5.83
C PRO A 71 -10.06 -21.83 -4.36
N ARG A 72 -11.00 -22.47 -3.64
CA ARG A 72 -10.79 -22.88 -2.24
C ARG A 72 -10.03 -24.20 -2.09
N VAL A 73 -9.91 -24.95 -3.18
CA VAL A 73 -9.23 -26.25 -3.24
C VAL A 73 -8.17 -26.22 -4.35
N GLY A 74 -7.14 -27.06 -4.21
CA GLY A 74 -6.08 -27.20 -5.21
C GLY A 74 -6.40 -28.28 -6.25
N GLY A 75 -5.87 -28.13 -7.46
CA GLY A 75 -6.08 -29.10 -8.53
C GLY A 75 -5.77 -28.57 -9.93
N ARG A 76 -6.13 -29.34 -10.95
CA ARG A 76 -5.96 -28.94 -12.36
C ARG A 76 -7.14 -28.11 -12.84
N LEU A 77 -6.85 -26.89 -13.29
CA LEU A 77 -7.86 -25.92 -13.72
C LEU A 77 -8.28 -26.16 -15.17
N THR A 78 -9.58 -26.12 -15.45
CA THR A 78 -10.14 -26.01 -16.80
C THR A 78 -10.93 -24.71 -16.92
N VAL A 79 -10.38 -23.73 -17.65
CA VAL A 79 -11.03 -22.41 -17.83
C VAL A 79 -12.09 -22.46 -18.92
N ARG A 80 -13.13 -21.63 -18.81
CA ARG A 80 -14.19 -21.49 -19.83
C ARG A 80 -13.89 -20.34 -20.80
N PRO A 81 -13.51 -20.58 -22.07
CA PRO A 81 -13.09 -19.53 -23.00
C PRO A 81 -14.18 -18.48 -23.27
N GLU A 82 -15.45 -18.87 -23.24
CA GLU A 82 -16.60 -18.00 -23.45
C GLU A 82 -16.73 -16.90 -22.39
N MET A 83 -16.14 -17.09 -21.21
CA MET A 83 -16.13 -16.10 -20.15
C MET A 83 -15.24 -14.90 -20.48
N ALA A 84 -14.25 -15.05 -21.37
CA ALA A 84 -13.24 -14.01 -21.57
C ALA A 84 -13.74 -12.78 -22.33
N ARG A 85 -14.77 -12.93 -23.18
CA ARG A 85 -15.44 -11.86 -23.95
C ARG A 85 -14.42 -10.80 -24.43
N GLY A 86 -13.54 -11.16 -25.37
CA GLY A 86 -12.43 -10.31 -25.81
C GLY A 86 -12.82 -8.91 -26.31
N GLY A 87 -11.82 -8.08 -26.62
CA GLY A 87 -12.03 -6.70 -27.05
C GLY A 87 -12.58 -5.81 -25.93
N TYR A 88 -13.49 -4.88 -26.26
CA TYR A 88 -13.99 -3.90 -25.29
C TYR A 88 -14.81 -4.52 -24.14
N LEU A 89 -15.42 -5.69 -24.37
CA LEU A 89 -16.17 -6.42 -23.35
C LEU A 89 -15.26 -7.03 -22.26
N SER A 90 -13.95 -7.13 -22.52
CA SER A 90 -12.96 -7.56 -21.52
C SER A 90 -12.57 -6.45 -20.55
N VAL A 91 -12.95 -5.20 -20.86
CA VAL A 91 -12.64 -4.00 -20.06
C VAL A 91 -13.91 -3.45 -19.44
N ARG A 92 -14.98 -3.32 -20.23
CA ARG A 92 -16.21 -2.65 -19.80
C ARG A 92 -17.17 -3.64 -19.17
N ALA A 93 -17.68 -3.27 -18.00
CA ALA A 93 -18.72 -4.02 -17.34
C ALA A 93 -20.07 -3.90 -18.05
N VAL A 94 -20.67 -5.03 -18.43
CA VAL A 94 -21.94 -5.11 -19.17
C VAL A 94 -22.82 -6.29 -18.78
N GLU A 95 -22.28 -7.31 -18.10
CA GLU A 95 -23.04 -8.48 -17.68
C GLU A 95 -23.38 -8.35 -16.19
N SER A 96 -24.65 -8.54 -15.79
CA SER A 96 -25.01 -8.54 -14.36
C SER A 96 -24.26 -9.62 -13.59
N TRP A 97 -23.83 -9.31 -12.38
CA TRP A 97 -23.23 -10.28 -11.47
C TRP A 97 -24.25 -11.35 -11.08
N LYS A 98 -23.88 -12.62 -11.26
CA LYS A 98 -24.72 -13.77 -10.96
C LYS A 98 -23.89 -14.80 -10.18
N PRO A 99 -24.11 -14.93 -8.85
CA PRO A 99 -23.28 -15.76 -7.97
C PRO A 99 -23.11 -17.20 -8.44
N ASP A 100 -24.16 -17.80 -9.00
CA ASP A 100 -24.17 -19.21 -9.41
C ASP A 100 -23.57 -19.46 -10.80
N THR A 101 -23.03 -18.43 -11.47
CA THR A 101 -22.38 -18.62 -12.77
C THR A 101 -21.12 -19.44 -12.59
N VAL A 102 -21.06 -20.60 -13.24
CA VAL A 102 -19.86 -21.43 -13.33
C VAL A 102 -18.87 -20.80 -14.30
N VAL A 103 -17.66 -20.48 -13.82
CA VAL A 103 -16.64 -19.74 -14.58
C VAL A 103 -15.48 -20.63 -15.04
N ALA A 104 -15.21 -21.69 -14.29
CA ALA A 104 -14.16 -22.66 -14.55
C ALA A 104 -14.52 -23.97 -13.87
N HIS A 105 -13.72 -25.00 -14.11
CA HIS A 105 -13.78 -26.27 -13.40
C HIS A 105 -12.42 -26.57 -12.80
N ILE A 106 -12.40 -27.32 -11.70
CA ILE A 106 -11.15 -27.83 -11.12
C ILE A 106 -11.28 -29.34 -10.91
N ASP A 107 -10.24 -30.07 -11.26
CA ASP A 107 -10.09 -31.48 -10.92
C ASP A 107 -9.18 -31.56 -9.69
N PRO A 108 -9.73 -31.77 -8.48
CA PRO A 108 -8.94 -31.80 -7.26
C PRO A 108 -8.03 -33.03 -7.25
N ASP A 109 -6.79 -32.83 -6.80
CA ASP A 109 -5.82 -33.93 -6.69
C ASP A 109 -6.15 -34.87 -5.50
N ASP A 110 -6.81 -34.35 -4.48
CA ASP A 110 -7.22 -35.09 -3.29
C ASP A 110 -8.71 -34.86 -2.97
N PRO A 111 -9.56 -35.91 -3.06
CA PRO A 111 -10.97 -35.84 -2.67
C PRO A 111 -11.20 -35.44 -1.21
N ALA A 112 -10.22 -35.62 -0.31
CA ALA A 112 -10.34 -35.22 1.10
C ALA A 112 -10.51 -33.69 1.24
N GLN A 113 -9.94 -32.90 0.33
CA GLN A 113 -10.11 -31.44 0.32
C GLN A 113 -11.58 -31.02 0.17
N LEU A 114 -12.40 -31.86 -0.48
CA LEU A 114 -13.84 -31.58 -0.65
C LEU A 114 -14.63 -31.83 0.63
N ALA A 115 -14.14 -32.69 1.53
CA ALA A 115 -14.78 -32.97 2.81
C ALA A 115 -14.52 -31.85 3.83
N ASP A 116 -13.35 -31.22 3.75
CA ASP A 116 -12.92 -30.17 4.68
C ASP A 116 -13.43 -28.77 4.29
N GLU A 117 -13.86 -28.57 3.03
CA GLU A 117 -14.36 -27.29 2.51
C GLU A 117 -15.85 -27.34 2.12
N PRO A 118 -16.77 -26.93 3.03
CA PRO A 118 -18.22 -27.09 2.86
C PRO A 118 -18.84 -26.29 1.69
N ASP A 119 -18.06 -25.44 1.01
CA ASP A 119 -18.43 -24.80 -0.26
C ASP A 119 -17.22 -24.70 -1.21
N ALA A 120 -16.50 -25.82 -1.38
CA ALA A 120 -15.30 -25.91 -2.23
C ALA A 120 -15.49 -25.36 -3.66
N GLY A 121 -16.72 -25.45 -4.20
CA GLY A 121 -17.06 -24.96 -5.54
C GLY A 121 -17.30 -23.45 -5.63
N ARG A 122 -17.29 -22.72 -4.50
CA ARG A 122 -17.43 -21.26 -4.49
C ARG A 122 -16.06 -20.60 -4.46
N LEU A 123 -15.81 -19.74 -5.44
CA LEU A 123 -14.58 -18.94 -5.50
C LEU A 123 -14.49 -17.97 -4.32
N ARG A 124 -13.27 -17.79 -3.81
CA ARG A 124 -12.92 -16.61 -3.02
C ARG A 124 -12.81 -15.42 -3.95
N LEU A 125 -13.37 -14.31 -3.52
CA LEU A 125 -13.40 -13.06 -4.27
C LEU A 125 -12.54 -12.04 -3.55
N MET A 126 -11.50 -11.53 -4.20
CA MET A 126 -10.75 -10.37 -3.72
C MET A 126 -11.14 -9.16 -4.55
N VAL A 127 -11.54 -8.07 -3.91
CA VAL A 127 -11.71 -6.80 -4.60
C VAL A 127 -10.41 -6.04 -4.54
N VAL A 128 -9.97 -5.53 -5.68
CA VAL A 128 -8.89 -4.55 -5.78
C VAL A 128 -9.42 -3.28 -6.42
N THR A 129 -8.97 -2.14 -5.91
CA THR A 129 -9.49 -0.84 -6.30
C THR A 129 -8.44 0.24 -6.18
N GLY A 130 -8.62 1.33 -6.93
CA GLY A 130 -7.68 2.44 -6.90
C GLY A 130 -8.34 3.79 -7.15
N ARG A 131 -7.78 4.81 -6.49
CA ARG A 131 -8.06 6.22 -6.77
C ARG A 131 -7.00 6.73 -7.74
N ARG A 132 -7.39 6.91 -9.00
CA ARG A 132 -6.47 7.40 -10.04
C ARG A 132 -5.93 8.79 -9.73
N MET A 133 -4.68 9.02 -10.10
CA MET A 133 -4.14 10.39 -10.15
C MET A 133 -4.59 11.14 -11.41
N THR A 134 -4.76 10.42 -12.52
CA THR A 134 -5.22 10.97 -13.79
C THR A 134 -5.97 9.92 -14.59
N ALA A 135 -7.02 10.35 -15.30
CA ALA A 135 -7.74 9.48 -16.23
C ALA A 135 -7.01 9.31 -17.58
N LEU A 136 -5.98 10.12 -17.85
CA LEU A 136 -5.29 10.16 -19.16
C LEU A 136 -4.18 9.11 -19.31
N ALA A 137 -3.59 8.66 -18.21
CA ALA A 137 -2.49 7.69 -18.21
C ALA A 137 -3.00 6.27 -17.96
N ASP A 138 -3.87 5.79 -18.85
CA ASP A 138 -4.49 4.47 -18.74
C ASP A 138 -3.87 3.45 -19.70
N VAL A 139 -3.56 2.29 -19.15
CA VAL A 139 -3.36 1.07 -19.93
C VAL A 139 -4.52 0.18 -19.50
N HIS A 140 -5.62 0.11 -20.26
CA HIS A 140 -6.82 -0.69 -19.93
C HIS A 140 -6.57 -2.23 -19.94
N SER A 141 -5.37 -2.67 -19.61
CA SER A 141 -4.86 -4.03 -19.66
C SER A 141 -4.14 -4.34 -18.34
N GLY A 142 -4.51 -5.45 -17.69
CA GLY A 142 -3.94 -5.84 -16.39
C GLY A 142 -4.86 -5.60 -15.19
N LEU A 143 -4.36 -5.99 -14.03
CA LEU A 143 -4.96 -5.76 -12.71
C LEU A 143 -4.36 -4.47 -12.13
N LEU A 144 -5.25 -3.54 -11.73
CA LEU A 144 -4.96 -2.15 -11.38
C LEU A 144 -3.83 -1.52 -12.21
N PRO A 145 -4.00 -1.41 -13.54
CA PRO A 145 -2.99 -0.81 -14.39
C PRO A 145 -3.05 0.72 -14.34
N GLY A 146 -1.89 1.36 -14.21
CA GLY A 146 -1.75 2.82 -14.27
C GLY A 146 -1.25 3.43 -12.97
N TRP A 147 -1.50 4.73 -12.80
CA TRP A 147 -0.99 5.52 -11.68
C TRP A 147 -2.09 5.93 -10.70
N TYR A 148 -1.96 5.46 -9.48
CA TYR A 148 -2.93 5.66 -8.41
C TYR A 148 -2.33 6.57 -7.33
N GLY A 149 -3.16 7.39 -6.70
CA GLY A 149 -2.78 8.09 -5.47
C GLY A 149 -3.13 7.29 -4.21
N ARG A 150 -3.84 6.17 -4.39
CA ARG A 150 -4.12 5.14 -3.39
C ARG A 150 -4.63 3.89 -4.08
N SER A 151 -4.14 2.73 -3.67
CA SER A 151 -4.67 1.43 -4.09
C SER A 151 -5.09 0.63 -2.86
N ARG A 152 -6.09 -0.23 -3.00
CA ARG A 152 -6.57 -1.12 -1.94
C ARG A 152 -6.88 -2.51 -2.47
N GLY A 153 -6.70 -3.51 -1.62
CA GLY A 153 -7.15 -4.88 -1.84
C GLY A 153 -7.80 -5.44 -0.57
N TRP A 154 -8.80 -6.31 -0.70
CA TRP A 154 -9.36 -7.08 0.42
C TRP A 154 -10.10 -8.34 -0.07
N TRP A 155 -10.08 -9.40 0.73
CA TRP A 155 -10.96 -10.55 0.53
C TRP A 155 -12.41 -10.21 0.92
N CYS A 156 -13.37 -10.65 0.10
CA CYS A 156 -14.80 -10.46 0.32
C CYS A 156 -15.42 -11.57 1.16
N ASP A 157 -14.61 -12.29 1.96
CA ASP A 157 -15.10 -13.40 2.77
C ASP A 157 -16.16 -12.91 3.77
N ASP A 158 -17.20 -13.73 3.93
CA ASP A 158 -18.25 -13.49 4.92
C ASP A 158 -17.73 -13.93 6.30
N GLY A 159 -17.90 -13.08 7.32
CA GLY A 159 -17.47 -13.37 8.68
C GLY A 159 -16.78 -12.18 9.34
N GLU A 160 -15.59 -12.44 9.87
CA GLU A 160 -14.77 -11.53 10.68
C GLU A 160 -14.45 -10.22 9.96
N LYS A 161 -14.32 -9.14 10.75
CA LYS A 161 -13.95 -7.82 10.22
C LYS A 161 -12.48 -7.86 9.81
N PRO A 162 -12.12 -7.55 8.56
CA PRO A 162 -10.72 -7.48 8.16
C PRO A 162 -9.98 -6.38 8.89
N THR A 163 -8.74 -6.66 9.27
CA THR A 163 -7.77 -5.69 9.75
C THR A 163 -7.36 -4.79 8.59
N THR A 164 -7.27 -3.48 8.79
CA THR A 164 -6.76 -2.55 7.77
C THR A 164 -5.27 -2.27 8.01
N LEU A 165 -4.43 -2.75 7.10
CA LEU A 165 -3.03 -2.36 6.98
C LEU A 165 -2.90 -1.18 6.02
N LEU A 166 -2.42 -0.04 6.51
CA LEU A 166 -2.02 1.11 5.68
C LEU A 166 -0.51 1.12 5.51
N SER A 167 -0.03 0.94 4.28
CA SER A 167 1.35 1.19 3.91
C SER A 167 1.50 2.59 3.32
N MET A 168 2.26 3.44 4.01
CA MET A 168 2.72 4.73 3.47
C MET A 168 4.18 4.55 3.06
N GLY A 169 4.34 3.99 1.87
CA GLY A 169 5.62 3.46 1.43
C GLY A 169 6.40 4.43 0.57
N LEU A 170 7.73 4.40 0.73
CA LEU A 170 8.63 4.74 -0.35
C LEU A 170 8.78 3.53 -1.27
N CYS A 171 9.68 3.63 -2.25
CA CYS A 171 9.99 2.56 -3.20
C CYS A 171 10.35 1.21 -2.54
N ASP A 172 10.81 1.20 -1.29
CA ASP A 172 11.21 0.01 -0.52
C ASP A 172 10.05 -0.80 0.07
N ALA A 173 8.86 -0.23 0.22
CA ALA A 173 7.67 -0.95 0.67
C ALA A 173 6.77 -1.38 -0.51
N THR A 174 6.96 -0.79 -1.69
CA THR A 174 6.11 -1.02 -2.88
C THR A 174 6.07 -2.48 -3.29
N GLY A 175 7.23 -3.09 -3.55
CA GLY A 175 7.32 -4.50 -3.97
C GLY A 175 6.84 -5.45 -2.88
N VAL A 176 7.09 -5.12 -1.61
CA VAL A 176 6.61 -5.89 -0.47
C VAL A 176 5.08 -5.94 -0.45
N ILE A 177 4.39 -4.79 -0.52
CA ILE A 177 2.93 -4.73 -0.34
C ILE A 177 2.14 -5.03 -1.61
N LEU A 178 2.57 -4.50 -2.77
CA LEU A 178 1.87 -4.71 -4.04
C LEU A 178 2.28 -6.02 -4.74
N GLY A 179 3.44 -6.59 -4.40
CA GLY A 179 4.05 -7.68 -5.16
C GLY A 179 4.74 -7.20 -6.44
N ASP A 180 5.64 -8.01 -6.96
CA ASP A 180 6.34 -7.73 -8.22
C ASP A 180 5.45 -8.01 -9.45
N HIS A 181 4.54 -8.98 -9.33
CA HIS A 181 3.76 -9.46 -10.48
C HIS A 181 2.44 -8.74 -10.64
N CYS A 182 1.70 -8.50 -9.55
CA CYS A 182 0.32 -8.05 -9.67
C CYS A 182 -0.28 -7.51 -8.35
N ALA A 183 -0.73 -6.25 -8.39
CA ALA A 183 -1.54 -5.53 -7.41
C ALA A 183 -2.11 -6.33 -6.21
N PHE A 184 -1.27 -6.53 -5.19
CA PHE A 184 -1.54 -7.21 -3.90
C PHE A 184 -1.66 -8.73 -3.92
N LEU A 185 -1.60 -9.41 -5.07
CA LEU A 185 -1.81 -10.88 -5.13
C LEU A 185 -0.84 -11.62 -4.20
N GLU A 186 0.44 -11.29 -4.27
CA GLU A 186 1.47 -11.93 -3.42
C GLU A 186 1.27 -11.65 -1.92
N MET A 187 0.72 -10.49 -1.56
CA MET A 187 0.38 -10.17 -0.18
C MET A 187 -0.78 -11.04 0.31
N PHE A 188 -1.83 -11.19 -0.49
CA PHE A 188 -3.00 -11.99 -0.15
C PHE A 188 -2.80 -13.50 -0.30
N GLU A 189 -1.80 -13.95 -1.05
CA GLU A 189 -1.33 -15.34 -1.05
C GLU A 189 -0.56 -15.67 0.23
N SER A 190 0.08 -14.67 0.87
CA SER A 190 0.89 -14.84 2.07
C SER A 190 0.12 -14.86 3.40
N THR A 191 -1.20 -14.60 3.35
CA THR A 191 -2.06 -14.68 4.54
C THR A 191 -3.48 -15.11 4.18
N ARG A 192 -4.05 -15.96 5.03
CA ARG A 192 -5.47 -16.32 4.98
C ARG A 192 -6.33 -15.44 5.88
N ASP A 193 -5.70 -14.66 6.75
CA ASP A 193 -6.40 -13.84 7.72
C ASP A 193 -7.19 -12.72 7.01
N PRO A 194 -8.34 -12.32 7.57
CA PRO A 194 -9.10 -11.17 7.08
C PRO A 194 -8.24 -9.89 7.07
N LEU A 195 -7.84 -9.47 5.87
CA LEU A 195 -7.00 -8.29 5.65
C LEU A 195 -7.61 -7.35 4.61
N GLN A 196 -7.53 -6.06 4.88
CA GLN A 196 -7.57 -5.00 3.88
C GLN A 196 -6.17 -4.37 3.81
N ALA A 197 -5.53 -4.45 2.65
CA ALA A 197 -4.28 -3.74 2.40
C ALA A 197 -4.60 -2.41 1.69
N VAL A 198 -4.01 -1.32 2.18
CA VAL A 198 -4.09 0.03 1.60
C VAL A 198 -2.68 0.50 1.31
N PHE A 199 -2.40 0.86 0.07
CA PHE A 199 -1.10 1.36 -0.34
C PHE A 199 -1.21 2.80 -0.83
N ILE A 200 -0.45 3.69 -0.20
CA ILE A 200 -0.22 5.05 -0.67
C ILE A 200 1.18 5.07 -1.31
N PRO A 201 1.29 5.37 -2.61
CA PRO A 201 2.57 5.38 -3.29
C PRO A 201 3.43 6.57 -2.87
N ASP A 202 4.69 6.52 -3.28
CA ASP A 202 5.61 7.62 -3.11
C ASP A 202 5.07 8.89 -3.79
N HIS A 203 5.18 9.97 -3.04
CA HIS A 203 4.64 11.27 -3.37
C HIS A 203 5.73 12.33 -3.11
N PRO A 204 5.58 13.57 -3.62
CA PRO A 204 6.61 14.59 -3.45
C PRO A 204 6.98 14.88 -1.99
N VAL A 205 6.11 14.55 -1.03
CA VAL A 205 6.42 14.62 0.40
C VAL A 205 6.50 13.21 0.98
N ALA A 206 7.69 12.83 1.43
CA ALA A 206 7.94 11.56 2.08
C ALA A 206 7.30 11.50 3.48
N PRO A 207 6.73 10.35 3.87
CA PRO A 207 5.93 10.19 5.09
C PRO A 207 6.80 9.97 6.34
N CYS A 208 7.63 10.95 6.70
CA CYS A 208 8.40 10.93 7.95
C CYS A 208 7.59 11.42 9.16
N ALA A 209 8.00 11.05 10.37
CA ALA A 209 7.30 11.29 11.62
C ALA A 209 6.78 12.73 11.80
N PRO A 210 7.58 13.80 11.64
CA PRO A 210 7.09 15.18 11.77
C PRO A 210 6.03 15.55 10.72
N VAL A 211 6.16 15.05 9.47
CA VAL A 211 5.16 15.28 8.42
C VAL A 211 3.84 14.60 8.78
N LEU A 212 3.90 13.37 9.29
CA LEU A 212 2.72 12.61 9.70
C LEU A 212 2.03 13.24 10.93
N LEU A 213 2.81 13.74 11.89
CA LEU A 213 2.31 14.52 13.01
C LEU A 213 1.60 15.80 12.52
N ASP A 214 2.20 16.53 11.59
CA ASP A 214 1.59 17.71 10.99
C ASP A 214 0.29 17.36 10.25
N GLN A 215 0.22 16.23 9.53
CA GLN A 215 -1.01 15.76 8.89
C GLN A 215 -2.09 15.41 9.92
N LEU A 216 -1.74 14.72 11.02
CA LEU A 216 -2.67 14.40 12.08
C LEU A 216 -3.20 15.65 12.80
N ALA A 217 -2.41 16.71 12.92
CA ALA A 217 -2.82 17.95 13.58
C ALA A 217 -3.55 18.94 12.67
N ARG A 218 -3.39 18.81 11.34
CA ARG A 218 -3.83 19.84 10.38
C ARG A 218 -5.33 20.05 10.39
N THR A 219 -5.72 21.32 10.42
CA THR A 219 -7.09 21.78 10.22
C THR A 219 -7.31 22.28 8.78
N PRO A 220 -8.56 22.34 8.29
CA PRO A 220 -8.86 22.92 6.98
C PRO A 220 -8.33 24.34 6.80
N ALA A 221 -8.44 25.20 7.82
CA ALA A 221 -7.93 26.58 7.75
C ALA A 221 -6.39 26.65 7.61
N GLN A 222 -5.67 25.73 8.26
CA GLN A 222 -4.21 25.64 8.07
C GLN A 222 -3.84 25.15 6.68
N PHE A 223 -4.62 24.23 6.12
CA PHE A 223 -4.44 23.80 4.73
C PHE A 223 -4.70 24.95 3.74
N ASP A 224 -5.77 25.73 3.94
CA ASP A 224 -6.08 26.88 3.09
C ASP A 224 -4.96 27.93 3.14
N ALA A 225 -4.41 28.21 4.33
CA ALA A 225 -3.27 29.11 4.48
C ALA A 225 -2.02 28.63 3.71
N LEU A 226 -1.79 27.32 3.67
CA LEU A 226 -0.69 26.70 2.93
C LEU A 226 -0.91 26.82 1.42
N ALA A 227 -2.12 26.51 0.95
CA ALA A 227 -2.49 26.65 -0.45
C ALA A 227 -2.36 28.11 -0.92
N ASP A 228 -2.76 29.08 -0.09
CA ASP A 228 -2.62 30.50 -0.36
C ASP A 228 -1.17 30.99 -0.34
N ASP A 229 -0.31 30.43 0.51
CA ASP A 229 1.12 30.72 0.48
C ASP A 229 1.76 30.27 -0.84
N LEU A 230 1.55 29.01 -1.21
CA LEU A 230 2.07 28.46 -2.47
C LEU A 230 1.52 29.22 -3.69
N ARG A 231 0.21 29.52 -3.70
CA ARG A 231 -0.43 30.30 -4.76
C ARG A 231 0.20 31.69 -4.90
N ARG A 232 0.44 32.38 -3.78
CA ARG A 232 1.11 33.69 -3.79
C ARG A 232 2.53 33.57 -4.33
N ALA A 233 3.30 32.59 -3.85
CA ALA A 233 4.68 32.37 -4.29
C ALA A 233 4.79 32.10 -5.79
N LEU A 234 3.92 31.24 -6.35
CA LEU A 234 3.88 30.97 -7.79
C LEU A 234 3.41 32.19 -8.60
N GLY A 235 2.49 32.99 -8.06
CA GLY A 235 2.01 34.22 -8.69
C GLY A 235 3.02 35.37 -8.68
N SER A 236 3.95 35.39 -7.73
CA SER A 236 5.01 36.40 -7.60
C SER A 236 6.39 35.89 -8.04
N ALA A 237 6.47 34.69 -8.62
CA ALA A 237 7.74 34.09 -9.00
C ALA A 237 8.45 34.93 -10.09
N PRO A 238 9.80 35.07 -10.03
CA PRO A 238 10.55 35.83 -11.04
C PRO A 238 10.41 35.26 -12.47
N SER A 239 10.14 33.96 -12.57
CA SER A 239 9.87 33.24 -13.81
C SER A 239 8.44 32.70 -13.79
N ALA A 240 7.78 32.71 -14.94
CA ALA A 240 6.47 32.07 -15.09
C ALA A 240 6.58 30.57 -14.69
N PRO A 241 5.65 30.04 -13.88
CA PRO A 241 5.65 28.62 -13.50
C PRO A 241 5.57 27.70 -14.72
N THR A 242 6.38 26.64 -14.73
CA THR A 242 6.37 25.61 -15.78
C THR A 242 5.29 24.55 -15.52
N SER A 243 5.11 23.61 -16.47
CA SER A 243 4.26 22.43 -16.23
C SER A 243 4.69 21.64 -15.00
N ASP A 244 6.00 21.50 -14.79
CA ASP A 244 6.57 20.76 -13.67
C ASP A 244 6.28 21.45 -12.34
N ASP A 245 6.33 22.80 -12.31
CA ASP A 245 5.91 23.58 -11.13
C ASP A 245 4.44 23.30 -10.77
N TRP A 246 3.55 23.28 -11.76
CA TRP A 246 2.12 23.02 -11.54
C TRP A 246 1.83 21.58 -11.12
N ILE A 247 2.50 20.60 -11.73
CA ILE A 247 2.36 19.18 -11.37
C ILE A 247 2.85 18.98 -9.93
N PHE A 248 4.02 19.52 -9.59
CA PHE A 248 4.57 19.42 -8.24
C PHE A 248 3.67 20.11 -7.22
N ALA A 249 3.20 21.34 -7.48
CA ALA A 249 2.30 22.08 -6.60
C ALA A 249 1.00 21.31 -6.34
N GLY A 250 0.37 20.78 -7.39
CA GLY A 250 -0.86 20.00 -7.28
C GLY A 250 -0.66 18.71 -6.47
N ALA A 251 0.41 17.97 -6.73
CA ALA A 251 0.75 16.75 -6.00
C ALA A 251 1.07 17.05 -4.53
N LEU A 252 1.86 18.09 -4.25
CA LEU A 252 2.16 18.56 -2.91
C LEU A 252 0.88 18.91 -2.14
N LEU A 253 0.01 19.75 -2.70
CA LEU A 253 -1.25 20.14 -2.05
C LEU A 253 -2.17 18.94 -1.84
N SER A 254 -2.22 17.98 -2.77
CA SER A 254 -2.99 16.76 -2.61
C SER A 254 -2.53 15.94 -1.39
N VAL A 255 -1.22 15.74 -1.23
CA VAL A 255 -0.63 15.02 -0.09
C VAL A 255 -0.87 15.76 1.22
N LEU A 256 -0.78 17.08 1.17
CA LEU A 256 -0.95 17.95 2.33
C LEU A 256 -2.42 18.10 2.75
N ARG A 257 -3.36 17.91 1.83
CA ARG A 257 -4.79 17.94 2.11
C ARG A 257 -5.28 16.63 2.74
N ASN A 258 -4.76 15.52 2.23
CA ASN A 258 -5.23 14.19 2.61
C ASN A 258 -4.53 13.72 3.89
N THR A 259 -5.22 12.93 4.70
CA THR A 259 -4.64 12.31 5.91
C THR A 259 -5.03 10.83 5.94
N PRO A 260 -4.33 9.96 5.17
CA PRO A 260 -4.66 8.54 5.08
C PRO A 260 -4.77 7.85 6.45
N LEU A 261 -4.01 8.34 7.44
CA LEU A 261 -4.04 7.87 8.84
C LEU A 261 -5.42 7.98 9.50
N LYS A 262 -6.32 8.84 9.02
CA LYS A 262 -7.68 9.06 9.55
C LYS A 262 -8.78 8.57 8.61
N ASP A 263 -8.43 8.04 7.45
CA ASP A 263 -9.41 7.68 6.42
C ASP A 263 -10.25 6.48 6.87
N GLY A 264 -11.56 6.56 6.64
CA GLY A 264 -12.45 5.40 6.67
C GLY A 264 -12.64 4.85 5.26
N TYR A 265 -12.86 3.54 5.14
CA TYR A 265 -12.93 2.85 3.86
C TYR A 265 -14.22 2.05 3.72
N GLY A 266 -14.98 2.27 2.65
CA GLY A 266 -16.02 1.32 2.25
C GLY A 266 -15.40 0.11 1.58
N ILE A 267 -15.91 -1.08 1.93
CA ILE A 267 -15.61 -2.35 1.28
C ILE A 267 -16.89 -3.05 0.83
N ILE A 268 -16.77 -3.79 -0.26
CA ILE A 268 -17.82 -4.67 -0.79
C ILE A 268 -17.56 -6.07 -0.26
N THR A 269 -18.61 -6.77 0.19
CA THR A 269 -18.52 -8.15 0.70
C THR A 269 -19.60 -9.04 0.06
N GLY A 270 -19.63 -10.33 0.38
CA GLY A 270 -20.74 -11.21 -0.01
C GLY A 270 -22.10 -10.77 0.56
N SER A 271 -22.09 -10.23 1.78
CA SER A 271 -23.30 -9.82 2.51
C SER A 271 -23.78 -8.36 2.29
N GLY A 272 -22.92 -7.48 1.78
CA GLY A 272 -23.22 -6.06 1.58
C GLY A 272 -22.00 -5.15 1.71
N THR A 273 -22.23 -3.85 1.88
CA THR A 273 -21.16 -2.87 2.07
C THR A 273 -20.84 -2.70 3.56
N LYS A 274 -19.56 -2.78 3.92
CA LYS A 274 -19.08 -2.49 5.28
C LYS A 274 -18.18 -1.26 5.25
N ARG A 275 -18.16 -0.51 6.36
CA ARG A 275 -17.21 0.58 6.57
C ARG A 275 -16.13 0.13 7.55
N LEU A 276 -14.89 0.24 7.11
CA LEU A 276 -13.69 0.02 7.90
C LEU A 276 -13.05 1.37 8.24
N GLY A 277 -12.05 1.31 9.10
CA GLY A 277 -11.16 2.42 9.38
C GLY A 277 -11.52 3.24 10.63
N PRO A 278 -10.61 4.09 11.11
CA PRO A 278 -9.25 4.34 10.55
C PRO A 278 -8.33 3.11 10.55
N PRO A 279 -7.21 3.11 9.78
CA PRO A 279 -6.28 1.98 9.74
C PRO A 279 -5.84 1.52 11.14
N GLU A 280 -5.92 0.22 11.38
CA GLU A 280 -5.51 -0.38 12.65
C GLU A 280 -3.98 -0.59 12.73
N ASP A 281 -3.32 -0.86 11.60
CA ASP A 281 -1.88 -1.02 11.50
C ASP A 281 -1.31 -0.16 10.37
N ILE A 282 -0.23 0.57 10.66
CA ILE A 282 0.42 1.50 9.74
C ILE A 282 1.86 1.06 9.53
N LEU A 283 2.20 0.69 8.30
CA LEU A 283 3.56 0.39 7.88
C LEU A 283 4.25 1.65 7.36
N LEU A 284 5.37 1.99 7.99
CA LEU A 284 6.26 3.09 7.63
C LEU A 284 7.63 2.54 7.23
N SER A 285 8.40 3.34 6.49
CA SER A 285 9.81 3.06 6.22
C SER A 285 10.72 4.04 6.94
N LEU A 286 11.72 3.52 7.64
CA LEU A 286 12.78 4.34 8.24
C LEU A 286 13.64 5.04 7.15
N SER A 287 13.65 4.54 5.90
CA SER A 287 14.28 5.21 4.76
C SER A 287 13.65 6.58 4.46
N ALA A 288 12.45 6.85 4.96
CA ALA A 288 11.80 8.15 4.84
C ALA A 288 12.30 9.18 5.85
N GLU A 289 13.06 8.79 6.89
CA GLU A 289 13.50 9.71 7.94
C GLU A 289 14.78 10.47 7.56
N PRO A 290 14.70 11.80 7.36
CA PRO A 290 15.89 12.57 7.03
C PRO A 290 16.63 13.04 8.27
N GLN A 291 17.96 13.17 8.13
CA GLN A 291 18.81 13.91 9.07
C GLN A 291 18.60 15.43 9.01
N ALA A 292 17.99 15.94 7.93
CA ALA A 292 17.57 17.33 7.83
C ALA A 292 16.23 17.46 7.09
N ILE A 293 15.29 18.17 7.68
CA ILE A 293 13.94 18.39 7.13
C ILE A 293 13.71 19.87 6.80
N LEU A 294 12.84 20.18 5.85
CA LEU A 294 12.44 21.55 5.58
C LEU A 294 11.27 21.95 6.49
N ARG A 295 11.43 23.04 7.23
CA ARG A 295 10.36 23.66 8.01
C ARG A 295 9.96 24.99 7.37
N HIS A 296 8.67 25.20 7.17
CA HIS A 296 8.16 26.45 6.65
C HIS A 296 8.38 27.57 7.67
N ARG A 297 9.00 28.67 7.29
CA ARG A 297 9.43 29.77 8.18
C ARG A 297 8.26 30.44 8.91
N THR A 298 7.16 30.67 8.20
CA THR A 298 5.96 31.35 8.76
C THR A 298 4.92 30.38 9.31
N LEU A 299 4.52 29.38 8.51
CA LEU A 299 3.44 28.44 8.84
C LEU A 299 3.89 27.25 9.71
N GLY A 300 5.19 27.02 9.87
CA GLY A 300 5.75 26.04 10.81
C GLY A 300 5.64 24.57 10.41
N TYR A 301 4.96 24.23 9.31
CA TYR A 301 4.82 22.84 8.86
C TYR A 301 6.10 22.30 8.22
N HIS A 302 6.23 20.98 8.25
CA HIS A 302 7.38 20.26 7.74
C HIS A 302 7.07 19.64 6.38
N VAL A 303 8.09 19.59 5.52
CA VAL A 303 8.11 18.78 4.31
C VAL A 303 9.46 18.09 4.19
N HIS A 304 9.43 16.83 3.79
CA HIS A 304 10.62 16.14 3.33
C HIS A 304 10.42 15.74 1.87
N ILE A 305 11.24 16.31 0.98
CA ILE A 305 11.17 16.06 -0.46
C ILE A 305 12.43 15.31 -0.85
N MET A 306 12.28 14.09 -1.35
CA MET A 306 13.40 13.26 -1.81
C MET A 306 14.15 13.94 -2.97
N ARG A 307 15.46 13.68 -3.08
CA ARG A 307 16.34 14.34 -4.05
C ARG A 307 15.84 14.23 -5.50
N HIS A 308 15.31 13.07 -5.89
CA HIS A 308 14.80 12.87 -7.24
C HIS A 308 13.51 13.67 -7.50
N HIS A 309 12.62 13.81 -6.51
CA HIS A 309 11.44 14.68 -6.58
C HIS A 309 11.83 16.17 -6.62
N GLN A 310 12.86 16.57 -5.87
CA GLN A 310 13.39 17.95 -5.94
C GLN A 310 13.97 18.27 -7.32
N ALA A 311 14.63 17.31 -7.96
CA ALA A 311 15.16 17.46 -9.31
C ALA A 311 14.03 17.61 -10.35
N ALA A 312 12.90 16.94 -10.13
CA ALA A 312 11.71 17.02 -10.98
C ALA A 312 10.87 18.29 -10.75
N ALA A 313 11.10 19.05 -9.68
CA ALA A 313 10.41 20.32 -9.45
C ALA A 313 10.82 21.37 -10.48
N GLY A 314 9.91 22.27 -10.87
CA GLY A 314 10.26 23.42 -11.71
C GLY A 314 11.04 24.51 -10.94
N PRO A 315 11.53 25.54 -11.65
CA PRO A 315 12.29 26.63 -11.05
C PRO A 315 11.51 27.47 -10.04
N ALA A 316 10.19 27.66 -10.24
CA ALA A 316 9.38 28.47 -9.33
C ALA A 316 9.20 27.76 -7.98
N ILE A 317 8.98 26.45 -7.98
CA ILE A 317 8.92 25.63 -6.78
C ILE A 317 10.24 25.61 -6.04
N ARG A 318 11.38 25.44 -6.75
CA ARG A 318 12.69 25.51 -6.10
C ARG A 318 12.96 26.86 -5.43
N ALA A 319 12.56 27.96 -6.06
CA ALA A 319 12.67 29.30 -5.50
C ALA A 319 11.76 29.48 -4.27
N TRP A 320 10.54 28.95 -4.31
CA TRP A 320 9.63 28.93 -3.17
C TRP A 320 10.19 28.10 -2.01
N LEU A 321 10.65 26.87 -2.24
CA LEU A 321 11.28 26.04 -1.22
C LEU A 321 12.47 26.74 -0.57
N SER A 322 13.31 27.40 -1.36
CA SER A 322 14.49 28.11 -0.86
C SER A 322 14.16 29.35 -0.02
N SER A 323 13.05 30.04 -0.31
CA SER A 323 12.66 31.28 0.36
C SER A 323 11.72 31.05 1.54
N ALA A 324 10.71 30.19 1.38
CA ALA A 324 9.68 29.95 2.38
C ALA A 324 10.09 28.94 3.46
N PHE A 325 11.12 28.11 3.21
CA PHE A 325 11.55 27.09 4.16
C PHE A 325 12.97 27.31 4.66
N GLU A 326 13.26 26.67 5.79
CA GLU A 326 14.60 26.52 6.33
C GLU A 326 14.91 25.05 6.62
N PRO A 327 16.16 24.61 6.38
CA PRO A 327 16.58 23.28 6.77
C PRO A 327 16.77 23.20 8.29
N VAL A 328 16.17 22.19 8.91
CA VAL A 328 16.30 21.88 10.34
C VAL A 328 17.01 20.53 10.47
N ARG A 329 18.20 20.53 11.07
CA ARG A 329 18.94 19.29 11.38
C ARG A 329 18.23 18.53 12.50
N ARG A 330 18.22 17.20 12.39
CA ARG A 330 17.58 16.28 13.34
C ARG A 330 18.60 15.27 13.82
N SER A 331 18.80 15.22 15.14
CA SER A 331 19.59 14.17 15.78
C SER A 331 18.79 12.88 15.89
N THR A 332 19.44 11.75 16.12
CA THR A 332 18.78 10.47 16.41
C THR A 332 17.81 10.59 17.59
N ASP A 333 18.14 11.36 18.64
CA ASP A 333 17.24 11.62 19.77
C ASP A 333 16.00 12.44 19.37
N THR A 334 16.15 13.40 18.45
CA THR A 334 15.01 14.15 17.90
C THR A 334 14.08 13.21 17.13
N ILE A 335 14.63 12.36 16.27
CA ILE A 335 13.87 11.37 15.49
C ILE A 335 13.14 10.40 16.44
N ARG A 336 13.82 9.91 17.48
CA ARG A 336 13.23 9.07 18.54
C ARG A 336 11.98 9.71 19.16
N ARG A 337 12.11 10.97 19.61
CA ARG A 337 11.00 11.72 20.22
C ARG A 337 9.85 11.97 19.25
N ASP A 338 10.15 12.19 17.97
CA ASP A 338 9.12 12.34 16.93
C ASP A 338 8.34 11.03 16.74
N TYR A 339 9.01 9.87 16.72
CA TYR A 339 8.35 8.56 16.67
C TYR A 339 7.50 8.29 17.91
N GLU A 340 8.02 8.52 19.11
CA GLU A 340 7.26 8.38 20.37
C GLU A 340 6.00 9.26 20.34
N SER A 341 6.14 10.51 19.91
CA SER A 341 5.04 11.45 19.77
C SER A 341 4.03 11.01 18.71
N LEU A 342 4.50 10.45 17.59
CA LEU A 342 3.65 9.94 16.52
C LEU A 342 2.84 8.74 17.00
N ILE A 343 3.49 7.75 17.65
CA ILE A 343 2.82 6.55 18.19
C ILE A 343 1.74 6.99 19.19
N ASP A 344 2.06 7.87 20.13
CA ASP A 344 1.12 8.35 21.14
C ASP A 344 -0.06 9.11 20.54
N THR A 345 0.23 9.96 19.55
CA THR A 345 -0.78 10.75 18.87
C THR A 345 -1.69 9.86 18.04
N LEU A 346 -1.15 8.88 17.34
CA LEU A 346 -1.90 7.93 16.53
C LEU A 346 -2.80 7.06 17.40
N ALA A 347 -2.24 6.43 18.45
CA ALA A 347 -3.00 5.61 19.39
C ALA A 347 -4.18 6.39 20.02
N ARG A 348 -3.96 7.66 20.40
CA ARG A 348 -5.01 8.52 20.96
C ARG A 348 -6.04 8.98 19.93
N THR A 349 -5.63 9.23 18.69
CA THR A 349 -6.50 9.85 17.67
C THR A 349 -7.31 8.82 16.90
N THR A 350 -6.72 7.66 16.62
CA THR A 350 -7.31 6.64 15.75
C THR A 350 -7.26 5.23 16.33
N GLY A 351 -6.46 5.00 17.39
CA GLY A 351 -6.20 3.66 17.91
C GLY A 351 -5.23 2.83 17.07
N GLY A 352 -4.64 3.43 16.01
CA GLY A 352 -3.72 2.75 15.11
C GLY A 352 -2.35 2.49 15.75
N ARG A 353 -1.70 1.41 15.30
CA ARG A 353 -0.35 0.99 15.75
C ARG A 353 0.65 1.06 14.60
N ILE A 354 1.92 1.26 14.93
CA ILE A 354 2.97 1.43 13.93
C ILE A 354 3.79 0.14 13.78
N MET A 355 4.15 -0.13 12.53
CA MET A 355 5.18 -1.07 12.09
C MET A 355 6.20 -0.28 11.28
N VAL A 356 7.49 -0.48 11.51
CA VAL A 356 8.54 0.22 10.77
C VAL A 356 9.44 -0.79 10.06
N LEU A 357 9.55 -0.67 8.73
CA LEU A 357 10.65 -1.26 7.98
C LEU A 357 11.93 -0.54 8.40
N ASN A 358 12.83 -1.23 9.08
CA ASN A 358 14.14 -0.65 9.39
C ASN A 358 15.02 -0.62 8.13
N ARG A 359 16.26 -0.15 8.25
CA ARG A 359 17.17 0.00 7.10
C ARG A 359 18.31 -0.98 7.21
N MET A 360 18.85 -1.41 6.08
CA MET A 360 20.11 -2.14 6.09
C MET A 360 21.23 -1.23 6.62
N SER A 361 21.96 -1.72 7.63
CA SER A 361 23.06 -1.00 8.28
C SER A 361 24.45 -1.42 7.76
N THR A 362 24.46 -2.18 6.66
CA THR A 362 25.67 -2.57 5.93
C THR A 362 25.59 -2.14 4.48
N ALA A 363 26.60 -1.42 3.98
CA ALA A 363 26.68 -1.04 2.58
C ALA A 363 27.88 -1.73 1.92
N GLY A 364 27.66 -2.42 0.81
CA GLY A 364 28.75 -2.99 0.00
C GLY A 364 29.61 -1.96 -0.74
N TYR A 365 29.28 -0.67 -0.62
CA TYR A 365 29.92 0.46 -1.30
C TYR A 365 30.59 1.47 -0.34
N GLU A 366 30.52 1.26 0.98
CA GLU A 366 31.22 2.11 1.94
C GLU A 366 32.55 1.47 2.34
N ASP A 367 33.64 1.91 1.70
CA ASP A 367 35.00 1.50 2.03
C ASP A 367 35.72 2.55 2.87
N ILE A 368 36.02 2.22 4.14
CA ILE A 368 36.83 3.07 5.01
C ILE A 368 38.30 2.66 4.88
N SER A 369 39.05 3.41 4.08
CA SER A 369 40.51 3.23 3.93
C SER A 369 41.32 3.93 5.04
N SER A 370 40.73 4.90 5.74
CA SER A 370 41.35 5.61 6.85
C SER A 370 40.30 6.27 7.75
N TYR A 371 40.54 6.26 9.06
CA TYR A 371 39.71 6.97 10.05
C TYR A 371 40.17 8.41 10.30
N ALA A 372 41.30 8.83 9.73
CA ALA A 372 41.92 10.12 10.03
C ALA A 372 41.08 11.34 9.60
N GLY A 373 40.11 11.14 8.69
CA GLY A 373 39.23 12.20 8.19
C GLY A 373 37.92 12.39 8.97
N PHE A 374 37.65 11.59 10.01
CA PHE A 374 36.43 11.72 10.80
C PHE A 374 36.70 12.51 12.09
N ASP A 375 36.42 13.81 12.06
CA ASP A 375 36.50 14.74 13.18
C ASP A 375 35.12 15.09 13.79
N ALA A 376 34.04 14.60 13.16
CA ALA A 376 32.65 14.65 13.59
C ALA A 376 32.10 13.22 13.81
N PRO A 377 30.91 13.03 14.43
CA PRO A 377 30.27 11.73 14.53
C PRO A 377 30.18 11.05 13.15
N MET A 378 30.61 9.79 13.06
CA MET A 378 30.68 9.10 11.76
C MET A 378 29.31 8.95 11.11
N SER A 379 28.21 8.91 11.88
CA SER A 379 26.84 8.93 11.36
C SER A 379 26.46 10.21 10.60
N ASP A 380 27.18 11.32 10.80
CA ASP A 380 27.01 12.54 9.99
C ASP A 380 27.67 12.40 8.60
N THR A 381 28.49 11.38 8.40
CA THR A 381 29.31 11.19 7.19
C THR A 381 29.05 9.89 6.44
N LEU A 382 28.70 8.81 7.16
CA LEU A 382 28.50 7.46 6.64
C LEU A 382 27.06 7.03 6.85
N SER A 383 26.42 6.63 5.76
CA SER A 383 25.01 6.25 5.74
C SER A 383 24.75 4.95 6.49
N SER A 384 25.69 3.99 6.46
CA SER A 384 25.57 2.73 7.20
C SER A 384 25.61 2.94 8.71
N ILE A 385 26.47 3.84 9.19
CA ILE A 385 26.57 4.18 10.62
C ILE A 385 25.30 4.93 11.07
N ALA A 386 24.80 5.86 10.25
CA ALA A 386 23.52 6.51 10.52
C ALA A 386 22.36 5.51 10.59
N ALA A 387 22.28 4.57 9.64
CA ALA A 387 21.27 3.52 9.63
C ALA A 387 21.38 2.62 10.87
N LYS A 388 22.60 2.26 11.29
CA LYS A 388 22.83 1.49 12.52
C LYS A 388 22.32 2.21 13.77
N GLU A 389 22.66 3.49 13.93
CA GLU A 389 22.19 4.30 15.06
C GLU A 389 20.66 4.45 15.07
N GLN A 390 20.05 4.64 13.89
CA GLN A 390 18.59 4.73 13.74
C GLN A 390 17.90 3.38 14.01
N ASN A 391 18.48 2.24 13.58
CA ASN A 391 17.94 0.91 13.89
C ASN A 391 17.95 0.65 15.40
N LEU A 392 19.06 0.96 16.09
CA LEU A 392 19.14 0.84 17.55
C LEU A 392 18.10 1.73 18.25
N MET A 393 17.93 2.97 17.76
CA MET A 393 16.89 3.87 18.25
C MET A 393 15.48 3.28 18.09
N LEU A 394 15.16 2.60 16.99
CA LEU A 394 13.86 1.93 16.83
C LEU A 394 13.65 0.84 17.89
N HIS A 395 14.69 0.08 18.25
CA HIS A 395 14.59 -0.90 19.33
C HIS A 395 14.32 -0.25 20.70
N ASP A 396 14.93 0.92 20.98
CA ASP A 396 14.63 1.68 22.19
C ASP A 396 13.18 2.18 22.22
N VAL A 397 12.65 2.63 21.08
CA VAL A 397 11.23 3.01 20.95
C VAL A 397 10.33 1.80 21.16
N ALA A 398 10.60 0.67 20.51
CA ALA A 398 9.80 -0.54 20.61
C ALA A 398 9.82 -1.15 22.03
N ALA A 399 10.90 -0.94 22.80
CA ALA A 399 10.97 -1.36 24.19
C ALA A 399 10.05 -0.55 25.12
N SER A 400 9.64 0.66 24.72
CA SER A 400 8.84 1.58 25.54
C SER A 400 7.44 1.86 25.00
N ARG A 401 7.15 1.54 23.73
CA ARG A 401 5.88 1.82 23.04
C ARG A 401 5.44 0.63 22.20
N ASP A 402 4.13 0.53 21.95
CA ASP A 402 3.56 -0.49 21.06
C ASP A 402 3.88 -0.20 19.59
N MET A 403 5.05 -0.67 19.17
CA MET A 403 5.57 -0.59 17.82
C MET A 403 6.24 -1.93 17.46
N ALA A 404 6.07 -2.36 16.21
CA ALA A 404 6.79 -3.51 15.68
C ALA A 404 7.87 -3.04 14.70
N ILE A 405 8.96 -3.78 14.63
CA ILE A 405 10.04 -3.56 13.68
C ILE A 405 10.01 -4.73 12.70
N ILE A 406 9.95 -4.43 11.41
CA ILE A 406 10.18 -5.40 10.34
C ILE A 406 11.64 -5.27 9.95
N ASP A 407 12.43 -6.27 10.33
CA ASP A 407 13.89 -6.18 10.37
C ASP A 407 14.53 -6.54 9.02
N VAL A 408 14.57 -5.55 8.13
CA VAL A 408 15.26 -5.58 6.83
C VAL A 408 16.73 -5.91 7.01
N ASP A 409 17.37 -5.39 8.06
CA ASP A 409 18.79 -5.59 8.34
C ASP A 409 19.10 -7.05 8.71
N ALA A 410 18.31 -7.64 9.63
CA ALA A 410 18.45 -9.03 10.01
C ALA A 410 18.14 -9.99 8.85
N LEU A 411 17.06 -9.75 8.10
CA LEU A 411 16.73 -10.55 6.91
C LEU A 411 17.80 -10.43 5.82
N GLY A 412 18.33 -9.23 5.62
CA GLY A 412 19.46 -8.99 4.72
C GLY A 412 20.71 -9.76 5.15
N ALA A 413 21.03 -9.79 6.43
CA ALA A 413 22.15 -10.58 6.96
C ALA A 413 21.95 -12.09 6.78
N GLN A 414 20.71 -12.59 6.90
CA GLN A 414 20.39 -14.01 6.72
C GLN A 414 20.42 -14.45 5.25
N LEU A 415 19.82 -13.66 4.34
CA LEU A 415 19.71 -14.01 2.92
C LEU A 415 20.97 -13.65 2.12
N GLY A 416 21.75 -12.66 2.59
CA GLY A 416 22.89 -12.10 1.88
C GLY A 416 22.56 -10.74 1.26
N GLY A 417 22.80 -9.67 2.03
CA GLY A 417 22.40 -8.32 1.68
C GLY A 417 22.96 -7.81 0.35
N ALA A 418 24.22 -8.13 0.04
CA ALA A 418 24.84 -7.72 -1.22
C ALA A 418 24.13 -8.27 -2.47
N LEU A 419 23.49 -9.45 -2.37
CA LEU A 419 22.76 -10.06 -3.48
C LEU A 419 21.31 -9.59 -3.53
N HIS A 420 20.68 -9.45 -2.37
CA HIS A 420 19.23 -9.29 -2.25
C HIS A 420 18.78 -7.85 -1.94
N LEU A 421 19.70 -6.97 -1.60
CA LEU A 421 19.50 -5.54 -1.31
C LEU A 421 20.76 -4.72 -1.68
N PRO A 422 21.23 -4.77 -2.94
CA PRO A 422 22.55 -4.28 -3.32
C PRO A 422 22.74 -2.76 -3.12
N ASP A 423 21.67 -1.97 -3.20
CA ASP A 423 21.70 -0.53 -2.99
C ASP A 423 21.24 -0.10 -1.58
N GLY A 424 20.94 -1.06 -0.70
CA GLY A 424 20.47 -0.81 0.66
C GLY A 424 18.99 -0.42 0.77
N ILE A 425 18.24 -0.36 -0.34
CA ILE A 425 16.84 0.13 -0.37
C ILE A 425 15.92 -0.83 -1.13
N HIS A 426 16.25 -1.21 -2.36
CA HIS A 426 15.38 -2.02 -3.22
C HIS A 426 15.66 -3.51 -3.08
N GLN A 427 14.67 -4.24 -2.58
CA GLN A 427 14.81 -5.66 -2.31
C GLN A 427 14.52 -6.50 -3.55
N SER A 428 15.27 -7.59 -3.72
CA SER A 428 14.94 -8.67 -4.64
C SER A 428 13.66 -9.41 -4.22
N GLY A 429 12.99 -10.08 -5.16
CA GLY A 429 11.77 -10.87 -4.90
C GLY A 429 11.85 -11.80 -3.68
N PRO A 430 12.91 -12.62 -3.49
CA PRO A 430 13.05 -13.47 -2.30
C PRO A 430 13.02 -12.71 -0.97
N MET A 431 13.65 -11.53 -0.93
CA MET A 431 13.65 -10.70 0.28
C MET A 431 12.29 -9.99 0.48
N GLN A 432 11.60 -9.61 -0.59
CA GLN A 432 10.23 -9.10 -0.50
C GLN A 432 9.27 -10.16 0.07
N VAL A 433 9.41 -11.44 -0.33
CA VAL A 433 8.64 -12.56 0.23
C VAL A 433 8.89 -12.70 1.74
N ALA A 434 10.15 -12.67 2.17
CA ALA A 434 10.50 -12.76 3.59
C ALA A 434 9.92 -11.58 4.39
N LEU A 435 10.01 -10.36 3.86
CA LEU A 435 9.44 -9.16 4.49
C LEU A 435 7.90 -9.22 4.58
N ARG A 436 7.22 -9.72 3.54
CA ARG A 436 5.77 -9.96 3.59
C ARG A 436 5.42 -10.92 4.71
N GLN A 437 6.16 -12.02 4.85
CA GLN A 437 5.91 -13.00 5.90
C GLN A 437 6.08 -12.41 7.31
N GLU A 438 7.11 -11.59 7.53
CA GLU A 438 7.29 -10.85 8.79
C GLU A 438 6.09 -9.92 9.07
N ILE A 439 5.63 -9.18 8.06
CA ILE A 439 4.46 -8.29 8.19
C ILE A 439 3.21 -9.09 8.55
N THR A 440 2.91 -10.19 7.86
CA THR A 440 1.72 -10.99 8.13
C THR A 440 1.78 -11.68 9.49
N ASN A 441 2.96 -12.14 9.91
CA ASN A 441 3.17 -12.70 11.25
C ASN A 441 2.88 -11.67 12.35
N VAL A 442 3.39 -10.44 12.21
CA VAL A 442 3.13 -9.36 13.17
C VAL A 442 1.64 -9.04 13.24
N LEU A 443 0.96 -8.98 12.09
CA LEU A 443 -0.49 -8.76 12.04
C LEU A 443 -1.25 -9.89 12.75
N ALA A 444 -0.91 -11.16 12.48
CA ALA A 444 -1.53 -12.32 13.11
C ALA A 444 -1.37 -12.29 14.64
N MET A 445 -0.15 -12.03 15.13
CA MET A 445 0.14 -11.91 16.57
C MET A 445 -0.66 -10.79 17.23
N ARG A 446 -0.81 -9.64 16.55
CA ARG A 446 -1.51 -8.46 17.07
C ARG A 446 -3.03 -8.60 17.13
N HIS A 447 -3.60 -9.45 16.29
CA HIS A 447 -5.05 -9.60 16.13
C HIS A 447 -5.58 -10.98 16.54
N GLY A 448 -4.70 -11.84 17.07
CA GLY A 448 -5.10 -13.12 17.67
C GLY A 448 -5.44 -14.21 16.65
N ALA A 449 -4.93 -14.11 15.42
CA ALA A 449 -5.01 -15.20 14.46
C ALA A 449 -4.04 -16.32 14.89
N ALA A 450 -4.48 -17.58 14.74
CA ALA A 450 -3.65 -18.74 15.06
C ALA A 450 -2.34 -18.66 14.26
N THR A 451 -1.21 -18.72 14.97
CA THR A 451 0.12 -18.72 14.34
C THR A 451 0.15 -19.86 13.32
N PRO A 452 0.42 -19.62 12.03
CA PRO A 452 0.59 -20.72 11.10
C PRO A 452 1.79 -21.54 11.57
N GLU A 453 1.58 -22.84 11.77
CA GLU A 453 2.68 -23.78 12.00
C GLU A 453 3.66 -23.63 10.82
N LEU A 454 4.89 -23.23 11.14
CA LEU A 454 5.99 -23.23 10.17
C LEU A 454 6.14 -24.66 9.65
N VAL A 455 5.70 -24.92 8.41
CA VAL A 455 6.05 -26.15 7.72
C VAL A 455 7.55 -26.07 7.43
N PRO A 456 8.37 -27.00 7.96
CA PRO A 456 9.83 -26.97 7.81
C PRO A 456 10.30 -27.17 6.36
#